data_AF-A0A4R4S880-F1
#
_entry.id   AF-A0A4R4S880-F1
#
_cell.length_a   1.000
_cell.length_b   1.000
_cell.length_c   1.000
_cell.angle_alpha   90.00
_cell.angle_beta   90.00
_cell.angle_gamma   90.00
#
_symmetry.space_group_name_H-M   'P 1'
#
loop_
_entity.id
_entity.type
_entity.pdbx_description
1 polymer ?
#
loop_
_entity_poly.entity_id
_entity_poly.type
_entity_poly.pdbx_seq_one_letter_code
_entity_poly.pdbx_strand_id
1 'polypeptide(L)'
;MIAKTATGRGRVRSVLACGLAGALALAAALAADPAAARRVRSDPAAVALLRAAADAASRVPYQGRRFLTTSGRSRAATSRVIVAHAPGDGIRYWAVPGGVGGRPP
;
A
#
# COMPACT_ATOMS: atom_id res chain seq x y z
N MET A 1 -37.87 -24.14 -49.06
CA MET A 1 -37.92 -23.38 -47.79
C MET A 1 -36.54 -23.48 -47.14
N ILE A 2 -35.65 -22.52 -47.40
CA ILE A 2 -34.31 -22.48 -46.82
C ILE A 2 -34.01 -21.03 -46.44
N ALA A 3 -33.81 -20.77 -45.15
CA ALA A 3 -32.92 -19.72 -44.67
C ALA A 3 -32.73 -19.92 -43.17
N LYS A 4 -31.63 -20.60 -42.80
CA LYS A 4 -31.13 -20.59 -41.42
C LYS A 4 -29.72 -20.02 -41.46
N THR A 5 -29.43 -19.23 -40.41
CA THR A 5 -28.11 -18.73 -39.98
C THR A 5 -27.54 -17.51 -40.71
N ALA A 6 -28.01 -16.30 -40.37
CA ALA A 6 -27.30 -15.06 -40.65
C ALA A 6 -26.97 -14.21 -39.40
N THR A 7 -27.29 -14.68 -38.18
CA THR A 7 -27.14 -13.88 -36.96
C THR A 7 -25.91 -14.20 -36.09
N GLY A 8 -25.06 -15.16 -36.49
CA GLY A 8 -23.93 -15.61 -35.66
C GLY A 8 -22.62 -14.83 -35.83
N ARG A 9 -22.32 -14.34 -37.03
CA ARG A 9 -20.96 -13.89 -37.38
C ARG A 9 -20.57 -12.54 -36.75
N GLY A 10 -21.53 -11.65 -36.52
CA GLY A 10 -21.31 -10.34 -35.90
C GLY A 10 -21.07 -10.41 -34.39
N ARG A 11 -21.87 -11.19 -33.66
CA ARG A 11 -21.69 -11.41 -32.20
C ARG A 11 -20.40 -12.15 -31.89
N VAL A 12 -20.03 -13.16 -32.69
CA VAL A 12 -18.78 -13.90 -32.47
C VAL A 12 -17.56 -13.00 -32.69
N ARG A 13 -17.60 -12.11 -33.70
CA ARG A 13 -16.55 -11.12 -33.93
C ARG A 13 -16.45 -10.09 -32.81
N SER A 14 -17.57 -9.60 -32.25
CA SER A 14 -17.52 -8.63 -31.16
C SER A 14 -16.99 -9.25 -29.87
N VAL A 15 -17.34 -10.50 -29.57
CA VAL A 15 -16.81 -11.23 -28.40
C VAL A 15 -15.31 -11.48 -28.55
N LEU A 16 -14.85 -11.89 -29.74
CA LEU A 16 -13.41 -12.05 -30.03
C LEU A 16 -12.66 -10.73 -29.92
N ALA A 17 -13.17 -9.64 -30.50
CA ALA A 17 -12.54 -8.34 -30.43
C ALA A 17 -12.48 -7.81 -28.98
N CYS A 18 -13.54 -8.00 -28.20
CA CYS A 18 -13.59 -7.58 -26.81
C CYS A 18 -12.65 -8.43 -25.92
N GLY A 19 -12.59 -9.74 -26.15
CA GLY A 19 -11.64 -10.63 -25.48
C GLY A 19 -10.19 -10.28 -25.80
N LEU A 20 -9.89 -9.98 -27.07
CA LEU A 20 -8.54 -9.60 -27.50
C LEU A 20 -8.13 -8.23 -26.95
N ALA A 21 -9.05 -7.26 -26.93
CA ALA A 21 -8.82 -5.96 -26.29
C ALA A 21 -8.60 -6.10 -24.77
N GLY A 22 -9.38 -6.95 -24.10
CA GLY A 22 -9.20 -7.25 -22.68
C GLY A 22 -7.87 -7.93 -22.38
N ALA A 23 -7.46 -8.89 -23.20
CA ALA A 23 -6.17 -9.56 -23.07
C ALA A 23 -4.99 -8.60 -23.29
N LEU A 24 -5.08 -7.70 -24.28
CA LEU A 24 -4.08 -6.66 -24.53
C LEU A 24 -4.01 -5.64 -23.39
N ALA A 25 -5.16 -5.20 -22.86
CA ALA A 25 -5.20 -4.29 -21.72
C ALA A 25 -4.58 -4.93 -20.46
N LEU A 26 -4.86 -6.21 -20.22
CA LEU A 26 -4.28 -6.96 -19.11
C LEU A 26 -2.77 -7.17 -19.29
N ALA A 27 -2.32 -7.52 -20.50
CA ALA A 27 -0.90 -7.66 -20.82
C ALA A 27 -0.17 -6.32 -20.65
N ALA A 28 -0.77 -5.21 -21.07
CA ALA A 28 -0.21 -3.87 -20.86
C ALA A 28 -0.15 -3.48 -19.38
N ALA A 29 -1.17 -3.81 -18.59
CA ALA A 29 -1.17 -3.57 -17.14
C ALA A 29 -0.10 -4.40 -16.40
N LEU A 30 0.14 -5.64 -16.86
CA LEU A 30 1.18 -6.51 -16.31
C LEU A 30 2.60 -6.15 -16.79
N ALA A 31 2.72 -5.65 -18.03
CA ALA A 31 3.98 -5.20 -18.61
C ALA A 31 4.37 -3.78 -18.21
N ALA A 32 3.41 -2.96 -17.77
CA ALA A 32 3.66 -1.66 -17.18
C ALA A 32 4.38 -1.88 -15.84
N ASP A 33 5.72 -1.91 -15.87
CA ASP A 33 6.53 -1.97 -14.67
C ASP A 33 6.18 -0.76 -13.78
N PRO A 34 5.46 -0.97 -12.65
CA PRO A 34 5.15 0.14 -11.75
C PRO A 34 6.43 0.76 -11.19
N ALA A 35 7.56 0.05 -11.23
CA ALA A 35 8.85 0.59 -10.87
C ALA A 35 9.43 1.53 -11.93
N ALA A 36 9.15 1.35 -13.24
CA ALA A 36 9.60 2.30 -14.28
C ALA A 36 8.89 3.65 -14.13
N ALA A 37 7.57 3.66 -13.92
CA ALA A 37 6.81 4.89 -13.64
C ALA A 37 7.23 5.56 -12.31
N ARG A 38 7.59 4.77 -11.29
CA ARG A 38 8.06 5.27 -9.99
C ARG A 38 9.49 5.81 -10.05
N ARG A 39 10.39 5.20 -10.86
CA ARG A 39 11.76 5.65 -11.10
C ARG A 39 11.81 7.01 -11.81
N VAL A 40 10.90 7.27 -12.74
CA VAL A 40 10.83 8.56 -13.47
C VAL A 40 10.44 9.75 -12.56
N ARG A 41 9.75 9.52 -11.44
CA ARG A 41 9.33 10.57 -10.49
C ARG A 41 10.28 10.73 -9.30
N SER A 42 11.14 9.74 -9.02
CA SER A 42 11.96 9.72 -7.82
C SER A 42 13.29 10.43 -8.09
N ASP A 43 13.31 11.76 -7.92
CA ASP A 43 14.53 12.55 -7.95
C ASP A 43 15.54 11.98 -6.93
N PRO A 44 16.72 11.50 -7.37
CA PRO A 44 17.72 10.94 -6.47
C PRO A 44 18.21 11.95 -5.43
N ALA A 45 18.21 13.25 -5.74
CA ALA A 45 18.57 14.30 -4.78
C ALA A 45 17.52 14.41 -3.65
N ALA A 46 16.23 14.39 -4.00
CA ALA A 46 15.15 14.36 -3.01
C ALA A 46 15.20 13.11 -2.11
N VAL A 47 15.51 11.94 -2.69
CA VAL A 47 15.68 10.70 -1.92
C VAL A 47 16.90 10.80 -0.98
N ALA A 48 18.00 11.41 -1.43
CA ALA A 48 19.17 11.63 -0.58
C ALA A 48 18.85 12.55 0.61
N LEU A 49 18.08 13.63 0.40
CA LEU A 49 17.63 14.50 1.48
C LEU A 49 16.73 13.78 2.48
N LEU A 50 15.78 12.96 2.00
CA LEU A 50 14.92 12.16 2.87
C LEU A 50 15.72 11.12 3.67
N ARG A 51 16.73 10.50 3.06
CA ARG A 51 17.65 9.58 3.75
C ARG A 51 18.48 10.30 4.80
N ALA A 52 19.04 11.46 4.47
CA ALA A 52 19.80 12.27 5.41
C ALA A 52 18.93 12.74 6.59
N ALA A 53 17.67 13.11 6.32
CA ALA A 53 16.72 13.47 7.36
C ALA A 53 16.34 12.26 8.23
N ALA A 54 16.15 11.08 7.64
CA ALA A 54 15.90 9.84 8.37
C ALA A 54 17.11 9.43 9.23
N ASP A 55 18.33 9.58 8.71
CA ASP A 55 19.58 9.33 9.43
C ASP A 55 19.81 10.33 10.56
N ALA A 56 19.42 11.60 10.36
CA ALA A 56 19.46 12.59 11.43
C ALA A 56 18.42 12.25 12.52
N ALA A 57 17.18 11.91 12.13
CA ALA A 57 16.12 11.55 13.05
C ALA A 57 16.43 10.25 13.82
N SER A 58 17.12 9.27 13.21
CA SER A 58 17.48 8.02 13.85
C SER A 58 18.54 8.19 14.94
N ARG A 59 19.36 9.26 14.84
CA ARG A 59 20.40 9.62 15.83
C ARG A 59 19.87 10.37 17.04
N VAL A 60 18.64 10.90 16.98
CA VAL A 60 18.07 11.64 18.10
C VAL A 60 17.30 10.67 19.01
N PRO A 61 17.74 10.45 20.26
CA PRO A 61 16.95 9.69 21.21
C PRO A 61 15.67 10.46 21.55
N TYR A 62 14.54 9.76 21.64
CA TYR A 62 13.28 10.38 22.05
C TYR A 62 12.46 9.43 22.92
N GLN A 63 11.67 10.02 23.82
CA GLN A 63 10.73 9.31 24.67
C GLN A 63 9.39 10.04 24.69
N GLY A 64 8.29 9.29 24.68
CA GLY A 64 6.96 9.89 24.72
C GLY A 64 5.83 8.88 24.90
N ARG A 65 4.59 9.38 24.83
CA ARG A 65 3.37 8.56 24.91
C ARG A 65 2.71 8.54 23.52
N ARG A 66 2.37 7.35 23.03
CA ARG A 66 1.61 7.17 21.78
C ARG A 66 0.37 6.32 22.01
N PHE A 67 -0.60 6.47 21.11
CA PHE A 67 -1.70 5.52 20.98
C PHE A 67 -1.33 4.53 19.89
N LEU A 68 -1.27 3.25 20.25
CA LEU A 68 -1.01 2.14 19.33
C LEU A 68 -2.34 1.50 18.96
N THR A 69 -2.72 1.62 17.69
CA THR A 69 -3.90 0.93 17.14
C THR A 69 -3.44 -0.29 16.36
N THR A 70 -3.82 -1.48 16.82
CA THR A 70 -3.58 -2.74 16.13
C THR A 70 -4.90 -3.22 15.51
N SER A 71 -4.92 -3.49 14.21
CA SER A 71 -6.07 -4.09 13.53
C SER A 71 -5.82 -5.58 13.26
N GLY A 72 -6.74 -6.42 13.73
CA GLY A 72 -6.84 -7.83 13.37
C GLY A 72 -8.07 -8.10 12.51
N ARG A 73 -8.22 -9.35 12.06
CA ARG A 73 -9.28 -9.78 11.13
C ARG A 73 -10.72 -9.49 11.60
N SER A 74 -10.93 -9.40 12.91
CA SER A 74 -12.27 -9.20 13.51
C SER A 74 -12.39 -7.94 14.36
N ARG A 75 -11.29 -7.33 14.82
CA ARG A 75 -11.31 -6.17 15.72
C ARG A 75 -10.07 -5.29 15.55
N ALA A 76 -10.27 -3.99 15.73
CA ALA A 76 -9.20 -3.05 16.01
C ALA A 76 -9.17 -2.75 17.52
N ALA A 77 -7.97 -2.71 18.10
CA ALA A 77 -7.75 -2.34 19.48
C ALA A 77 -6.78 -1.16 19.53
N THR A 78 -7.14 -0.12 20.28
CA THR A 78 -6.25 1.01 20.56
C THR A 78 -5.75 0.88 22.01
N SER A 79 -4.47 1.12 22.24
CA SER A 79 -3.86 1.09 23.58
C SER A 79 -2.92 2.27 23.75
N ARG A 80 -2.71 2.73 24.98
CA ARG A 80 -1.74 3.79 25.30
C ARG A 80 -0.42 3.17 25.68
N VAL A 81 0.64 3.52 24.97
CA VAL A 81 1.98 2.97 25.14
C VAL A 81 3.00 4.07 25.40
N ILE A 82 3.99 3.78 26.23
CA ILE A 82 5.23 4.55 26.31
C ILE A 82 6.13 4.07 25.18
N VAL A 83 6.70 5.00 24.45
CA VAL A 83 7.64 4.74 23.37
C VAL A 83 8.97 5.36 23.76
N ALA A 84 10.05 4.60 23.68
CA ALA A 84 11.38 5.15 23.65
C ALA A 84 12.14 4.63 22.44
N HIS A 85 12.83 5.55 21.78
CA HIS A 85 13.76 5.26 20.71
C HIS A 85 15.15 5.63 21.19
N ALA A 86 16.07 4.67 21.09
CA ALA A 86 17.49 4.89 21.30
C ALA A 86 18.23 4.53 20.00
N PRO A 87 19.16 5.39 19.52
CA PRO A 87 19.97 5.08 18.35
C PRO A 87 20.72 3.75 18.54
N GLY A 88 20.61 2.83 17.57
CA GLY A 88 21.24 1.50 17.62
C GLY A 88 20.40 0.41 18.30
N ASP A 89 19.48 0.77 19.21
CA ASP A 89 18.64 -0.17 19.96
C ASP A 89 17.22 -0.34 19.36
N GLY A 90 16.85 0.56 18.46
CA GLY A 90 15.51 0.58 17.86
C GLY A 90 14.44 1.20 18.76
N ILE A 91 13.18 0.93 18.42
CA ILE A 91 12.00 1.49 19.11
C ILE A 91 11.44 0.44 20.07
N ARG A 92 11.37 0.79 21.35
CA ARG A 92 10.75 -0.03 22.40
C ARG A 92 9.39 0.55 22.78
N TYR A 93 8.43 -0.36 22.95
CA TYR A 93 7.07 -0.06 23.36
C TYR A 93 6.79 -0.72 24.70
N TRP A 94 6.28 0.05 25.65
CA TRP A 94 5.80 -0.47 26.94
C TRP A 94 4.33 -0.10 27.10
N ALA A 95 3.51 -1.07 27.50
CA ALA A 95 2.13 -0.79 27.86
C ALA A 95 2.09 0.13 29.10
N VAL A 96 1.22 1.13 29.09
CA VAL A 96 0.92 1.89 30.31
C VAL A 96 -0.02 1.05 31.17
N PRO A 97 0.33 0.73 32.42
CA PRO A 97 -0.59 0.03 33.34
C PRO A 97 -1.91 0.80 33.46
N GLY A 98 -3.04 0.12 33.27
CA GLY A 98 -4.39 0.72 33.32
C GLY A 98 -4.92 1.32 32.01
N GLY A 99 -4.17 1.22 30.90
CA GLY A 99 -4.56 1.76 29.60
C GLY A 99 -5.47 0.86 28.77
N VAL A 100 -6.67 0.52 29.25
CA VAL A 100 -7.73 -0.02 28.36
C VAL A 100 -8.20 1.12 27.46
N GLY A 101 -7.99 0.98 26.15
CA GLY A 101 -8.24 2.04 25.18
C GLY A 101 -9.69 2.49 25.14
N GLY A 102 -9.94 3.71 25.58
CA GLY A 102 -11.15 4.43 25.25
C GLY A 102 -11.26 4.59 23.73
N ARG A 103 -12.45 4.34 23.20
CA ARG A 103 -12.83 4.57 21.80
C ARG A 103 -12.54 6.05 21.46
N PRO A 104 -11.87 6.37 20.33
CA PRO A 104 -11.74 7.76 19.91
C PRO A 104 -13.13 8.38 19.65
N PRO A 105 -13.30 9.70 19.88
CA PRO A 105 -14.56 10.41 19.67
C PRO A 105 -15.03 10.36 18.21
#